data_AF-A0AAV4GZZ5-F1
#
_entry.id   AF-A0AAV4GZZ5-F1
#
_cell.length_a   1.000
_cell.length_b   1.000
_cell.length_c   1.000
_cell.angle_alpha   90.00
_cell.angle_beta   90.00
_cell.angle_gamma   90.00
#
_symmetry.space_group_name_H-M   'P 1'
#
loop_
_entity.id
_entity.type
_entity.pdbx_description
1 polymer ?
#
loop_
_entity_poly.entity_id
_entity_poly.type
_entity_poly.pdbx_seq_one_letter_code
_entity_poly.pdbx_strand_id
1 'polypeptide(L)'
;MASKKKLQKYCRIHQWIVAKDEALAGAIRDLCMEGALSGGRRSGATFIYPPSSVSKEIVKKAYSADAEEAIFLLNAHIIPDSVRTAADFKRGVGSRLGIKLEVESASGSSVTLKGGAKLKVADDFHPLRKENIAVWEVESGEVPLEGPKFEAPKRGRGECRGEYRGGFGASGATLNARQLLASGVEHNYDECMRANRCRTKDPYLAHAVSLLNFLKQNHPSLF
;
A
#
# COMPACT_ATOMS: atom_id res chain seq x y z
N MET A 1 -6.98 -35.52 15.61
CA MET A 1 -6.59 -34.20 15.09
C MET A 1 -7.74 -33.68 14.23
N ALA A 2 -8.42 -32.61 14.65
CA ALA A 2 -9.49 -32.04 13.85
C ALA A 2 -8.90 -31.47 12.54
N SER A 3 -9.40 -31.92 11.40
CA SER A 3 -9.03 -31.36 10.09
C SER A 3 -9.39 -29.87 10.08
N LYS A 4 -8.37 -29.00 10.11
CA LYS A 4 -8.56 -27.54 9.97
C LYS A 4 -9.25 -27.31 8.62
N LYS A 5 -10.49 -26.82 8.63
CA LYS A 5 -11.23 -26.51 7.40
C LYS A 5 -10.44 -25.50 6.56
N LYS A 6 -10.00 -25.86 5.35
CA LYS A 6 -9.28 -24.97 4.43
C LYS A 6 -10.29 -24.04 3.73
N LEU A 7 -10.06 -22.73 3.83
CA LEU A 7 -10.83 -21.74 3.10
C LEU A 7 -10.66 -21.96 1.59
N GLN A 8 -11.76 -21.86 0.84
CA GLN A 8 -11.74 -22.01 -0.62
C GLN A 8 -11.58 -20.66 -1.34
N LYS A 9 -11.91 -19.57 -0.65
CA LYS A 9 -11.79 -18.20 -1.16
C LYS A 9 -11.25 -17.29 -0.07
N TYR A 10 -10.51 -16.25 -0.45
CA TYR A 10 -9.77 -15.38 0.45
C TYR A 10 -10.09 -13.90 0.17
N CYS A 11 -10.35 -13.12 1.22
CA CYS A 11 -10.52 -11.66 1.09
C CYS A 11 -9.21 -10.89 1.23
N ARG A 12 -8.12 -11.56 1.60
CA ARG A 12 -6.78 -10.98 1.69
C ARG A 12 -5.75 -12.03 1.32
N ILE A 13 -4.67 -11.59 0.67
CA ILE A 13 -3.53 -12.47 0.37
C ILE A 13 -2.96 -13.06 1.67
N HIS A 14 -2.83 -12.26 2.73
CA HIS A 14 -2.31 -12.73 4.02
C HIS A 14 -3.06 -13.94 4.59
N GLN A 15 -4.40 -13.99 4.48
CA GLN A 15 -5.17 -15.15 4.94
C GLN A 15 -4.88 -16.43 4.15
N TRP A 16 -4.54 -16.31 2.87
CA TRP A 16 -4.08 -17.45 2.08
C TRP A 16 -2.69 -17.89 2.52
N ILE A 17 -1.79 -16.94 2.82
CA ILE A 17 -0.46 -17.27 3.38
C ILE A 17 -0.62 -17.99 4.71
N VAL A 18 -1.50 -17.56 5.62
CA VAL A 18 -1.77 -18.27 6.90
C VAL A 18 -2.14 -19.74 6.68
N ALA A 19 -2.90 -20.05 5.62
CA ALA A 19 -3.29 -21.42 5.31
C ALA A 19 -2.17 -22.27 4.67
N LYS A 20 -1.11 -21.63 4.15
CA LYS A 20 -0.03 -22.26 3.38
C LYS A 20 1.31 -22.30 4.12
N ASP A 21 1.67 -21.20 4.77
CA ASP A 21 2.90 -20.99 5.52
C ASP A 21 2.64 -20.05 6.71
N GLU A 22 2.30 -20.65 7.86
CA GLU A 22 1.94 -19.93 9.08
C GLU A 22 3.12 -19.10 9.62
N ALA A 23 4.36 -19.57 9.43
CA ALA A 23 5.56 -18.87 9.89
C ALA A 23 5.80 -17.60 9.06
N LEU A 24 5.71 -17.69 7.74
CA LEU A 24 5.81 -16.53 6.86
C LEU A 24 4.69 -15.52 7.11
N ALA A 25 3.46 -16.01 7.32
CA ALA A 25 2.32 -15.15 7.65
C ALA A 25 2.53 -14.40 8.99
N GLY A 26 3.12 -15.08 9.98
CA GLY A 26 3.52 -14.48 11.26
C GLY A 26 4.53 -13.36 11.05
N ALA A 27 5.64 -13.64 10.37
CA ALA A 27 6.68 -12.65 10.07
C ALA A 27 6.13 -11.42 9.32
N ILE A 28 5.27 -11.63 8.30
CA ILE A 28 4.65 -10.53 7.55
C ILE A 28 3.81 -9.62 8.46
N ARG A 29 3.03 -10.21 9.37
CA ARG A 29 2.19 -9.47 10.31
C ARG A 29 3.04 -8.70 11.32
N ASP A 30 4.02 -9.38 11.91
CA ASP A 30 4.85 -8.82 12.97
C ASP A 30 5.76 -7.69 12.43
N LEU A 31 6.11 -7.73 11.14
CA LEU A 31 6.79 -6.64 10.41
C LEU A 31 5.84 -5.55 9.87
N CYS A 32 4.55 -5.58 10.21
CA CYS A 32 3.54 -4.62 9.74
C CYS A 32 3.38 -4.55 8.19
N MET A 33 3.69 -5.64 7.48
CA MET A 33 3.69 -5.70 6.01
C MET A 33 2.35 -6.17 5.40
N GLU A 34 1.32 -6.45 6.21
CA GLU A 34 -0.01 -6.83 5.71
C GLU A 34 -0.64 -5.78 4.78
N GLY A 35 -0.38 -4.49 5.05
CA GLY A 35 -0.86 -3.39 4.21
C GLY A 35 -0.27 -3.43 2.80
N ALA A 36 0.95 -3.95 2.64
CA ALA A 36 1.58 -4.10 1.33
C ALA A 36 0.93 -5.21 0.48
N LEU A 37 0.28 -6.17 1.12
CA LEU A 37 -0.45 -7.27 0.48
C LEU A 37 -1.95 -6.97 0.28
N SER A 38 -2.40 -5.78 0.68
CA SER A 38 -3.81 -5.41 0.63
C SER A 38 -4.14 -4.73 -0.70
N GLY A 39 -5.15 -5.23 -1.39
CA GLY A 39 -5.69 -4.59 -2.59
C GLY A 39 -6.43 -3.30 -2.22
N GLY A 40 -6.02 -2.18 -2.80
CA GLY A 40 -6.72 -0.90 -2.71
C GLY A 40 -7.86 -0.77 -3.72
N ARG A 41 -8.68 0.28 -3.57
CA ARG A 41 -9.75 0.60 -4.54
C ARG A 41 -9.21 0.98 -5.92
N ARG A 42 -8.02 1.61 -5.98
CA ARG A 42 -7.40 2.14 -7.22
C ARG A 42 -6.08 1.45 -7.59
N SER A 43 -5.45 0.76 -6.64
CA SER A 43 -4.21 0.01 -6.81
C SER A 43 -4.46 -1.43 -6.35
N GLY A 44 -3.95 -2.40 -7.10
CA GLY A 44 -3.99 -3.78 -6.65
C GLY A 44 -2.75 -4.17 -5.86
N ALA A 45 -2.71 -5.41 -5.39
CA ALA A 45 -1.52 -6.04 -4.85
C ALA A 45 -1.36 -7.42 -5.46
N THR A 46 -0.17 -7.76 -5.92
CA THR A 46 0.16 -9.12 -6.33
C THR A 46 1.31 -9.61 -5.50
N PHE A 47 1.16 -10.78 -4.92
CA PHE A 47 2.21 -11.43 -4.17
C PHE A 47 2.84 -12.53 -5.00
N ILE A 48 4.17 -12.53 -5.08
CA ILE A 48 4.96 -13.60 -5.66
C ILE A 48 5.41 -14.46 -4.48
N TYR A 49 4.68 -15.54 -4.19
CA TYR A 49 4.98 -16.46 -3.11
C TYR A 49 6.38 -17.08 -3.30
N PRO A 50 7.31 -16.85 -2.36
CA PRO A 50 8.69 -17.31 -2.48
C PRO A 50 8.81 -18.84 -2.37
N PRO A 51 9.89 -19.44 -2.89
CA PRO A 51 10.22 -20.83 -2.60
C PRO A 51 10.50 -21.03 -1.10
N SER A 52 10.40 -22.27 -0.62
CA SER A 52 10.54 -22.57 0.82
C SER A 52 11.87 -22.12 1.43
N SER A 53 12.98 -22.16 0.66
CA SER A 53 14.29 -21.66 1.11
C SER A 53 14.24 -20.17 1.44
N VAL A 54 13.70 -19.37 0.54
CA VAL A 54 13.58 -17.91 0.69
C VAL A 54 12.55 -17.56 1.76
N SER A 55 11.43 -18.30 1.85
CA SER A 55 10.45 -18.11 2.95
C SER A 55 11.11 -18.27 4.32
N LYS A 56 11.88 -19.36 4.51
CA LYS A 56 12.61 -19.62 5.76
C LYS A 56 13.65 -18.55 6.05
N GLU A 57 14.32 -18.04 5.02
CA GLU A 57 15.29 -16.95 5.17
C GLU A 57 14.62 -15.65 5.62
N ILE A 58 13.49 -15.29 5.01
CA ILE A 58 12.68 -14.13 5.40
C ILE A 58 12.26 -14.26 6.87
N VAL A 59 11.74 -15.42 7.28
CA VAL A 59 11.33 -15.67 8.67
C VAL A 59 12.53 -15.56 9.61
N LYS A 60 13.68 -16.13 9.25
CA LYS A 60 14.89 -16.05 10.06
C LYS A 60 15.34 -14.60 10.26
N LYS A 61 15.39 -13.80 9.19
CA LYS A 61 15.81 -12.39 9.23
C LYS A 61 14.79 -11.51 9.96
N ALA A 62 13.49 -11.81 9.85
CA ALA A 62 12.43 -11.07 10.53
C ALA A 62 12.57 -11.09 12.06
N TYR A 63 13.12 -12.17 12.61
CA TYR A 63 13.36 -12.34 14.04
C TYR A 63 14.84 -12.24 14.43
N SER A 64 15.69 -11.71 13.54
CA SER A 64 17.09 -11.38 13.84
C SER A 64 17.30 -9.87 14.01
N ALA A 65 18.55 -9.44 14.20
CA ALA A 65 18.91 -8.03 14.16
C ALA A 65 18.73 -7.38 12.78
N ASP A 66 18.53 -8.19 11.73
CA ASP A 66 18.50 -7.78 10.32
C ASP A 66 17.06 -7.75 9.77
N ALA A 67 16.08 -7.38 10.60
CA ALA A 67 14.67 -7.35 10.22
C ALA A 67 14.39 -6.45 8.99
N GLU A 68 15.21 -5.42 8.76
CA GLU A 68 15.15 -4.57 7.58
C GLU A 68 15.40 -5.35 6.28
N GLU A 69 16.27 -6.36 6.32
CA GLU A 69 16.58 -7.20 5.17
C GLU A 69 15.41 -8.15 4.86
N ALA A 70 14.69 -8.62 5.87
CA ALA A 70 13.43 -9.34 5.66
C ALA A 70 12.38 -8.47 4.95
N ILE A 71 12.26 -7.19 5.35
CA ILE A 71 11.38 -6.23 4.68
C ILE A 71 11.82 -6.00 3.23
N PHE A 72 13.13 -5.87 2.99
CA PHE A 72 13.69 -5.73 1.64
C PHE A 72 13.33 -6.92 0.74
N LEU A 73 13.57 -8.14 1.21
CA LEU A 73 13.19 -9.37 0.51
C LEU A 73 11.68 -9.45 0.25
N LEU A 74 10.85 -9.17 1.26
CA LEU A 74 9.40 -9.13 1.09
C LEU A 74 8.95 -8.12 0.02
N ASN A 75 9.57 -6.93 -0.02
CA ASN A 75 9.24 -5.92 -1.04
C ASN A 75 9.61 -6.37 -2.46
N ALA A 76 10.63 -7.21 -2.64
CA ALA A 76 10.95 -7.81 -3.93
C ALA A 76 9.81 -8.73 -4.41
N HIS A 77 9.18 -9.44 -3.48
CA HIS A 77 8.09 -10.39 -3.72
C HIS A 77 6.70 -9.74 -3.83
N ILE A 78 6.58 -8.42 -3.78
CA ILE A 78 5.30 -7.71 -3.86
C ILE A 78 5.30 -6.79 -5.06
N ILE A 79 4.31 -6.95 -5.94
CA ILE A 79 4.01 -6.00 -7.01
C ILE A 79 2.85 -5.10 -6.53
N PRO A 80 3.00 -3.77 -6.51
CA PRO A 80 1.94 -2.83 -6.11
C PRO A 80 0.89 -2.63 -7.23
N ASP A 81 0.48 -3.72 -7.89
CA ASP A 81 -0.56 -3.78 -8.90
C ASP A 81 -1.25 -5.16 -8.88
N SER A 82 -2.45 -5.27 -9.46
CA SER A 82 -3.17 -6.52 -9.69
C SER A 82 -2.75 -7.13 -11.04
N VAL A 83 -1.90 -8.14 -10.99
CA VAL A 83 -1.36 -8.88 -12.14
C VAL A 83 -1.95 -10.28 -12.07
N ARG A 84 -3.09 -10.50 -12.73
CA ARG A 84 -3.88 -11.74 -12.61
C ARG A 84 -3.53 -12.78 -13.68
N THR A 85 -2.98 -12.32 -14.80
CA THR A 85 -2.72 -13.14 -15.98
C THR A 85 -1.32 -12.88 -16.53
N ALA A 86 -0.80 -13.82 -17.32
CA ALA A 86 0.50 -13.62 -17.97
C ALA A 86 0.51 -12.39 -18.91
N ALA A 87 -0.64 -12.03 -19.50
CA ALA A 87 -0.79 -10.83 -20.33
C ALA A 87 -0.59 -9.53 -19.53
N ASP A 88 -0.93 -9.53 -18.23
CA ASP A 88 -0.76 -8.37 -17.36
C ASP A 88 0.71 -8.00 -17.14
N PHE A 89 1.66 -8.91 -17.37
CA PHE A 89 3.08 -8.59 -17.30
C PHE A 89 3.56 -7.79 -18.52
N LYS A 90 2.86 -7.84 -19.66
CA LYS A 90 3.25 -7.15 -20.89
C LYS A 90 3.16 -5.62 -20.81
N ARG A 91 2.32 -5.07 -19.91
CA ARG A 91 2.24 -3.62 -19.67
C ARG A 91 3.46 -3.05 -18.92
N GLY A 92 4.41 -3.90 -18.55
CA GLY A 92 5.51 -3.53 -17.65
C GLY A 92 5.02 -3.50 -16.22
N VAL A 93 5.63 -4.33 -15.39
CA VAL A 93 5.36 -4.41 -13.96
C VAL A 93 6.67 -4.33 -13.20
N GLY A 94 6.60 -3.92 -11.93
CA GLY A 94 7.76 -3.89 -11.06
C GLY A 94 7.38 -4.26 -9.64
N SER A 95 8.38 -4.66 -8.88
CA SER A 95 8.24 -4.93 -7.46
C SER A 95 8.13 -3.64 -6.66
N ARG A 96 7.84 -3.76 -5.38
CA ARG A 96 7.75 -2.64 -4.44
C ARG A 96 9.12 -2.04 -4.10
N LEU A 97 10.21 -2.74 -4.45
CA LEU A 97 11.56 -2.15 -4.51
C LEU A 97 11.73 -1.14 -5.67
N GLY A 98 10.75 -1.03 -6.57
CA GLY A 98 10.87 -0.18 -7.75
C GLY A 98 11.78 -0.78 -8.82
N ILE A 99 11.92 -2.11 -8.84
CA ILE A 99 12.69 -2.85 -9.84
C ILE A 99 11.74 -3.41 -10.89
N LYS A 100 12.07 -3.21 -12.16
CA LYS A 100 11.26 -3.69 -13.28
C LYS A 100 11.44 -5.20 -13.44
N LEU A 101 10.34 -5.92 -13.46
CA LEU A 101 10.32 -7.35 -13.72
C LEU A 101 10.29 -7.54 -15.25
N GLU A 102 11.47 -7.67 -15.84
CA GLU A 102 11.57 -7.88 -17.28
C GLU A 102 11.13 -9.30 -17.65
N VAL A 103 10.19 -9.40 -18.58
CA VAL A 103 9.61 -10.68 -19.00
C VAL A 103 10.39 -11.21 -20.20
N GLU A 104 10.84 -12.45 -20.11
CA GLU A 104 11.41 -13.19 -21.23
C GLU A 104 10.32 -13.90 -22.02
N SER A 105 9.42 -14.60 -21.32
CA SER A 105 8.27 -15.26 -21.92
C SER A 105 7.04 -15.25 -21.01
N ALA A 106 5.85 -15.21 -21.60
CA ALA A 106 4.58 -15.19 -20.88
C ALA A 106 3.55 -16.00 -21.66
N SER A 107 3.10 -17.12 -21.10
CA SER A 107 2.14 -18.03 -21.74
C SER A 107 1.15 -18.58 -20.72
N GLY A 108 -0.15 -18.44 -21.03
CA GLY A 108 -1.24 -18.96 -20.20
C GLY A 108 -1.15 -18.50 -18.74
N SER A 109 -0.84 -19.45 -17.85
CA SER A 109 -0.69 -19.28 -16.39
C SER A 109 0.76 -19.23 -15.92
N SER A 110 1.72 -19.04 -16.82
CA SER A 110 3.17 -19.03 -16.51
C SER A 110 3.89 -17.82 -17.11
N VAL A 111 4.92 -17.34 -16.41
CA VAL A 111 5.75 -16.21 -16.80
C VAL A 111 7.20 -16.51 -16.44
N THR A 112 8.11 -16.34 -17.39
CA THR A 112 9.57 -16.40 -17.15
C THR A 112 10.13 -14.99 -17.19
N LEU A 113 10.83 -14.59 -16.15
CA LEU A 113 11.52 -13.31 -16.07
C LEU A 113 12.95 -13.44 -16.62
N LYS A 114 13.47 -12.36 -17.20
CA LYS A 114 14.90 -12.25 -17.51
C LYS A 114 15.67 -12.31 -16.19
N GLY A 115 16.51 -13.33 -16.04
CA GLY A 115 17.13 -13.71 -14.76
C GLY A 115 16.76 -15.14 -14.32
N GLY A 116 15.85 -15.81 -15.02
CA GLY A 116 15.59 -17.25 -14.87
C GLY A 116 14.48 -17.60 -13.88
N ALA A 117 13.88 -16.62 -13.20
CA ALA A 117 12.70 -16.86 -12.37
C ALA A 117 11.50 -17.26 -13.20
N LYS A 118 10.93 -18.42 -12.89
CA LYS A 118 9.68 -18.93 -13.47
C LYS A 118 8.56 -18.79 -12.45
N LEU A 119 7.52 -18.07 -12.84
CA LEU A 119 6.35 -17.78 -12.04
C LEU A 119 5.15 -18.53 -12.61
N LYS A 120 4.35 -19.14 -11.74
CA LYS A 120 3.07 -19.74 -12.09
C LYS A 120 1.95 -19.11 -11.28
N VAL A 121 0.76 -18.97 -11.85
CA VAL A 121 -0.42 -18.55 -11.09
C VAL A 121 -0.69 -19.54 -9.95
N ALA A 122 -0.99 -19.04 -8.75
CA ALA A 122 -1.36 -19.88 -7.62
C ALA A 122 -2.77 -20.46 -7.82
N ASP A 123 -2.85 -21.74 -8.21
CA ASP A 123 -4.12 -22.41 -8.53
C ASP A 123 -5.06 -22.54 -7.32
N ASP A 124 -4.53 -22.49 -6.09
CA ASP A 124 -5.32 -22.60 -4.86
C ASP A 124 -5.70 -21.23 -4.23
N PHE A 125 -5.33 -20.13 -4.88
CA PHE A 125 -5.73 -18.78 -4.48
C PHE A 125 -6.92 -18.27 -5.29
N HIS A 126 -8.08 -18.17 -4.64
CA HIS A 126 -9.28 -17.60 -5.23
C HIS A 126 -9.75 -16.39 -4.41
N PRO A 127 -9.80 -15.18 -4.98
CA PRO A 127 -10.29 -14.02 -4.24
C PRO A 127 -11.80 -14.14 -3.99
N LEU A 128 -12.25 -13.70 -2.79
CA LEU A 128 -13.65 -13.80 -2.36
C LEU A 128 -14.59 -12.94 -3.22
N ARG A 129 -14.10 -11.81 -3.72
CA ARG A 129 -14.79 -10.91 -4.67
C ARG A 129 -13.88 -10.64 -5.87
N LYS A 130 -14.31 -9.79 -6.81
CA LYS A 130 -13.43 -9.22 -7.86
C LYS A 130 -12.41 -8.24 -7.26
N GLU A 131 -11.72 -8.66 -6.20
CA GLU A 131 -10.71 -7.86 -5.51
C GLU A 131 -9.46 -7.72 -6.35
N ASN A 132 -8.81 -6.57 -6.28
CA ASN A 132 -7.58 -6.27 -7.01
C ASN A 132 -6.37 -6.96 -6.35
N ILE A 133 -6.47 -8.26 -6.12
CA ILE A 133 -5.42 -9.10 -5.55
C ILE A 133 -5.14 -10.29 -6.44
N ALA A 134 -3.88 -10.69 -6.50
CA ALA A 134 -3.44 -11.88 -7.22
C ALA A 134 -2.25 -12.53 -6.49
N VAL A 135 -2.03 -13.82 -6.75
CA VAL A 135 -0.90 -14.55 -6.22
C VAL A 135 -0.27 -15.38 -7.33
N TRP A 136 1.05 -15.30 -7.40
CA TRP A 136 1.91 -16.14 -8.23
C TRP A 136 2.86 -16.91 -7.32
N GLU A 137 3.36 -18.04 -7.79
CA GLU A 137 4.32 -18.90 -7.08
C GLU A 137 5.59 -18.98 -7.90
N VAL A 138 6.74 -18.90 -7.24
CA VAL A 138 8.03 -19.15 -7.88
C VAL A 138 8.21 -20.66 -8.03
N GLU A 139 8.22 -21.17 -9.25
CA GLU A 139 8.52 -22.58 -9.54
C GLU A 139 10.03 -22.83 -9.49
N SER A 140 10.82 -21.90 -10.01
CA SER A 140 12.29 -21.99 -10.05
C SER A 140 12.92 -20.61 -10.20
N GLY A 141 14.18 -20.46 -9.79
CA GLY A 141 14.93 -19.21 -9.88
C GLY A 141 14.57 -18.21 -8.77
N GLU A 142 15.07 -16.99 -8.88
CA GLU A 142 14.92 -15.95 -7.85
C GLU A 142 14.39 -14.65 -8.44
N VAL A 143 13.51 -13.98 -7.69
CA VAL A 143 12.97 -12.68 -8.11
C VAL A 143 14.10 -11.65 -8.10
N PRO A 144 14.22 -10.78 -9.12
CA PRO A 144 15.27 -9.77 -9.17
C PRO A 144 15.27 -8.85 -7.96
N LEU A 145 16.41 -8.81 -7.24
CA LEU A 145 16.67 -7.88 -6.13
C LEU A 145 17.35 -6.59 -6.58
N GLU A 146 17.92 -6.60 -7.78
CA GLU A 146 18.53 -5.45 -8.44
C GLU A 146 18.14 -5.45 -9.92
N GLY A 147 18.15 -4.28 -10.56
CA GLY A 147 17.84 -4.18 -11.97
C GLY A 147 17.37 -2.79 -12.39
N PRO A 148 16.88 -2.65 -13.64
CA PRO A 148 16.40 -1.37 -14.14
C PRO A 148 15.21 -0.88 -13.30
N LYS A 149 15.18 0.43 -13.06
CA LYS A 149 14.13 1.07 -12.29
C LYS A 149 12.77 0.91 -12.98
N PHE A 150 11.76 0.48 -12.22
CA PHE A 150 10.37 0.50 -12.62
C PHE A 150 9.75 1.84 -12.28
N GLU A 151 9.42 2.60 -13.32
CA GLU A 151 8.51 3.72 -13.17
C GLU A 151 7.09 3.18 -13.34
N ALA A 152 6.35 3.11 -12.23
CA ALA A 152 4.94 2.79 -12.30
C ALA A 152 4.28 3.75 -13.30
N PRO A 153 3.51 3.26 -14.29
CA PRO A 153 2.81 4.14 -15.20
C PRO A 153 2.05 5.13 -14.34
N LYS A 154 2.17 6.43 -14.66
CA LYS A 154 1.39 7.49 -14.03
C LYS A 154 -0.07 7.14 -14.31
N ARG A 155 -0.67 6.28 -13.48
CA ARG A 155 -2.12 6.11 -13.45
C ARG A 155 -2.58 7.51 -13.24
N GLY A 156 -3.23 8.07 -14.25
CA GLY A 156 -3.71 9.42 -14.19
C GLY A 156 -4.32 9.58 -12.80
N ARG A 157 -3.69 10.40 -11.97
CA ARG A 157 -4.51 11.28 -11.17
C ARG A 157 -5.25 12.00 -12.28
N GLY A 158 -6.44 11.51 -12.66
CA GLY A 158 -7.26 12.17 -13.66
C GLY A 158 -7.20 13.63 -13.27
N GLU A 159 -6.69 14.47 -14.17
CA GLU A 159 -6.13 15.79 -13.90
C GLU A 159 -6.36 16.22 -12.46
N CYS A 160 -5.33 16.21 -11.62
CA CYS A 160 -5.39 17.06 -10.45
C CYS A 160 -5.52 18.50 -10.97
N ARG A 161 -6.74 18.93 -11.29
CA ARG A 161 -7.14 20.32 -11.28
C ARG A 161 -6.94 20.76 -9.84
N GLY A 162 -5.79 21.35 -9.57
CA GLY A 162 -5.38 21.76 -8.25
C GLY A 162 -3.96 21.33 -7.97
N GLU A 163 -3.05 22.29 -8.06
CA GLU A 163 -1.81 22.30 -7.31
C GLU A 163 -2.06 21.70 -5.92
N TYR A 164 -1.20 20.78 -5.50
CA TYR A 164 -1.19 20.29 -4.12
C TYR A 164 -0.86 21.46 -3.17
N ARG A 165 -1.89 22.17 -2.73
CA ARG A 165 -1.93 22.73 -1.38
C ARG A 165 -2.53 21.63 -0.51
N GLY A 166 -1.80 21.21 0.53
CA GLY A 166 -2.26 20.18 1.46
C GLY A 166 -3.70 20.45 1.92
N GLY A 167 -4.56 19.44 1.83
CA GLY A 167 -5.98 19.63 2.12
C GLY A 167 -6.78 18.34 2.10
N PHE A 168 -7.28 18.00 3.29
CA PHE A 168 -8.43 17.17 3.59
C PHE A 168 -9.49 17.11 2.47
N GLY A 169 -9.88 15.89 2.08
CA GLY A 169 -10.98 15.72 1.13
C GLY A 169 -11.25 14.26 0.75
N ALA A 170 -11.64 13.43 1.72
CA ALA A 170 -12.14 12.08 1.45
C ALA A 170 -13.55 11.88 2.03
N SER A 171 -14.54 12.54 1.43
CA SER A 171 -15.81 11.92 1.01
C SER A 171 -16.57 12.97 0.20
N GLY A 172 -17.40 12.55 -0.75
CA GLY A 172 -18.15 13.43 -1.66
C GLY A 172 -19.26 14.25 -0.98
N ALA A 173 -18.99 14.84 0.18
CA ALA A 173 -19.78 15.90 0.77
C ALA A 173 -19.15 17.24 0.38
N THR A 174 -19.91 18.09 -0.31
CA THR A 174 -19.59 19.51 -0.43
C THR A 174 -19.59 20.11 0.97
N LEU A 175 -18.40 20.28 1.55
CA LEU A 175 -18.25 20.94 2.85
C LEU A 175 -18.79 22.36 2.74
N ASN A 176 -19.67 22.76 3.66
CA ASN A 176 -20.13 24.13 3.73
C ASN A 176 -19.01 25.06 4.22
N ALA A 177 -19.17 26.38 4.05
CA ALA A 177 -18.14 27.35 4.39
C ALA A 177 -17.65 27.25 5.85
N ARG A 178 -18.53 26.87 6.79
CA ARG A 178 -18.16 26.67 8.20
C ARG A 178 -17.26 25.45 8.39
N GLN A 179 -17.56 24.35 7.69
CA GLN A 179 -16.76 23.13 7.73
C GLN A 179 -15.38 23.34 7.08
N LEU A 180 -15.31 24.12 5.99
CA LEU A 180 -14.04 24.50 5.38
C LEU A 180 -13.18 25.35 6.31
N LEU A 181 -13.78 26.34 6.98
CA LEU A 181 -13.09 27.16 7.96
C LEU A 181 -12.57 26.31 9.12
N ALA A 182 -13.42 25.45 9.70
CA ALA A 182 -13.04 24.57 10.80
C ALA A 182 -11.86 23.65 10.38
N SER A 183 -11.95 23.02 9.21
CA SER A 183 -10.87 22.16 8.71
C SER A 183 -9.56 22.91 8.49
N GLY A 184 -9.61 24.19 8.07
CA GLY A 184 -8.42 25.03 7.95
C GLY A 184 -7.76 25.34 9.30
N VAL A 185 -8.57 25.60 10.33
CA VAL A 185 -8.06 25.84 11.70
C VAL A 185 -7.42 24.58 12.28
N GLU A 186 -8.07 23.42 12.12
CA GLU A 186 -7.55 22.12 12.55
C GLU A 186 -6.20 21.79 11.89
N HIS A 187 -6.09 22.03 10.58
CA HIS A 187 -4.84 21.80 9.86
C HIS A 187 -3.71 22.71 10.37
N ASN A 188 -3.99 24.00 10.55
CA ASN A 188 -3.02 24.94 11.10
C ASN A 188 -2.59 24.56 12.52
N TYR A 189 -3.51 24.02 13.33
CA TYR A 189 -3.21 23.52 14.67
C TYR A 189 -2.29 22.29 14.63
N ASP A 190 -2.55 21.32 13.75
CA ASP A 190 -1.69 20.15 13.57
C ASP A 190 -0.27 20.55 13.12
N GLU A 191 -0.14 21.46 12.14
CA GLU A 191 1.17 21.99 11.72
C GLU A 191 1.90 22.69 12.87
N CYS A 192 1.18 23.50 13.62
CA CYS A 192 1.69 24.23 14.77
C CYS A 192 2.13 23.30 15.92
N MET A 193 1.37 22.23 16.18
CA MET A 193 1.70 21.21 17.17
C MET A 193 2.96 20.44 16.79
N ARG A 194 3.14 20.13 15.51
CA ARG A 194 4.34 19.49 14.96
C ARG A 194 5.56 20.40 14.99
N ALA A 195 5.37 21.70 14.75
CA ALA A 195 6.47 22.66 14.72
C ALA A 195 7.04 22.97 16.11
N ASN A 196 6.19 23.37 17.07
CA ASN A 196 6.67 23.77 18.40
C ASN A 196 5.64 23.60 19.53
N ARG A 197 4.67 22.69 19.36
CA ARG A 197 3.56 22.50 20.31
C ARG A 197 2.76 23.78 20.59
N CYS A 198 2.62 24.64 19.58
CA CYS A 198 1.89 25.89 19.66
C CYS A 198 2.30 26.84 20.78
N ARG A 199 3.58 26.83 21.17
CA ARG A 199 4.09 27.72 22.21
C ARG A 199 4.19 29.20 21.78
N THR A 200 4.30 29.47 20.48
CA THR A 200 4.47 30.83 19.95
C THR A 200 3.24 31.38 19.24
N LYS A 201 2.35 30.50 18.78
CA LYS A 201 1.12 30.86 18.07
C LYS A 201 0.09 29.79 18.36
N ASP A 202 -1.09 30.18 18.82
CA ASP A 202 -2.25 29.30 18.94
C ASP A 202 -3.23 29.60 17.81
N PRO A 203 -3.39 28.70 16.83
CA PRO A 203 -4.29 28.89 15.71
C PRO A 203 -5.76 29.05 16.10
N TYR A 204 -6.27 28.38 17.14
CA TYR A 204 -7.65 28.55 17.56
C TYR A 204 -7.87 29.93 18.18
N LEU A 205 -6.96 30.35 19.06
CA LEU A 205 -7.03 31.66 19.69
C LEU A 205 -6.96 32.78 18.64
N ALA A 206 -6.05 32.66 17.67
CA ALA A 206 -5.91 33.65 16.61
C ALA A 206 -7.20 33.82 15.78
N HIS A 207 -7.87 32.71 15.43
CA HIS A 207 -9.12 32.76 14.67
C HIS A 207 -10.29 33.26 15.51
N ALA A 208 -10.37 32.91 16.81
CA ALA A 208 -11.38 33.40 17.73
C ALA A 208 -11.27 34.93 17.94
N VAL A 209 -10.05 35.45 18.12
CA VAL A 209 -9.79 36.89 18.25
C VAL A 209 -10.10 37.63 16.95
N SER A 210 -9.75 37.05 15.80
CA SER A 210 -10.10 37.62 14.48
C SER A 210 -11.61 37.73 14.30
N LEU A 211 -12.35 36.68 14.65
CA LEU A 211 -13.82 36.70 14.63
C LEU A 211 -14.39 37.77 15.56
N LEU A 212 -13.87 37.86 16.79
CA LEU A 212 -14.30 38.88 17.75
C LEU A 212 -14.08 40.30 17.21
N ASN A 213 -12.92 40.56 16.60
CA ASN A 213 -12.62 41.86 15.99
C ASN A 213 -13.54 42.18 14.82
N PHE A 214 -13.82 41.19 13.96
CA PHE A 214 -14.77 41.34 12.86
C PHE A 214 -16.17 41.69 13.39
N LEU A 215 -16.64 41.00 14.44
CA LEU A 215 -17.94 41.24 15.03
C LEU A 215 -18.02 42.62 15.70
N LYS A 216 -16.97 43.07 16.40
CA LYS A 216 -16.88 44.43 16.95
C LYS A 216 -16.95 45.53 15.88
N GLN A 217 -16.33 45.29 14.72
CA GLN A 217 -16.32 46.27 13.62
C GLN A 217 -17.66 46.35 12.88
N ASN A 218 -18.34 45.21 12.67
CA ASN A 218 -19.54 45.14 11.85
C ASN A 218 -20.85 45.19 12.66
N HIS A 219 -20.78 44.84 13.95
CA HIS A 219 -21.93 44.84 14.87
C HIS A 219 -21.55 45.46 16.23
N PRO A 220 -21.17 46.74 16.26
CA PRO A 220 -20.69 47.39 17.49
C PRO A 220 -21.73 47.45 18.61
N SER A 221 -23.03 47.37 18.31
CA SER A 221 -24.09 47.36 19.31
C SER A 221 -24.20 46.06 20.12
N LEU A 222 -23.51 44.99 19.73
CA LEU A 222 -23.49 43.70 20.42
C LEU A 222 -22.30 43.54 21.39
N PHE A 223 -21.41 44.53 21.48
CA PHE A 223 -20.14 44.45 22.20
C PHE A 223 -19.82 45.70 23.03
#